data_AF-A0A964PDX0-F1
#
_entry.id   AF-A0A964PDX0-F1
#
_cell.length_a   1.000
_cell.length_b   1.000
_cell.length_c   1.000
_cell.angle_alpha   90.00
_cell.angle_beta   90.00
_cell.angle_gamma   90.00
#
_symmetry.space_group_name_H-M   'P 1'
#
loop_
_entity.id
_entity.type
_entity.pdbx_description
1 polymer ?
#
loop_
_entity_poly.entity_id
_entity_poly.type
_entity_poly.pdbx_seq_one_letter_code
_entity_poly.pdbx_strand_id
1 'polypeptide(L)'
;MRHFGWVFGFTGVLAILLALDVADAVAQKKKAEPKKNKNVADLATPADYKLIQNKKELVGSLVAVNGSTVTIKVDFPHVENNPKYKAPKVTNPKASGYNAQANQEYQLWRTYQDMKVQQQLAMNAKNPQERQRALQRYYQDMARFQQQQQQQYKKMMTQVNKTNKTATGGANDPFVVVHAYKEFEFEMEMKAAVKKMYLPFEFDDTGNPKKYTDKEKADLRGDDKSNPPRYMAKMDEATPGTEAKLFLTPPKKVEKPKEEDGVGNIERATINLLLLTKEGTMSAGEAPKRKKDKK
;
A
#
# COMPACT_ATOMS: atom_id res chain seq x y z
N MET A 1 -14.43 32.88 59.18
CA MET A 1 -13.81 31.59 58.80
C MET A 1 -13.26 31.73 57.39
N ARG A 2 -11.95 31.44 57.21
CA ARG A 2 -11.24 30.90 56.03
C ARG A 2 -11.76 31.39 54.65
N HIS A 3 -10.99 32.13 53.86
CA HIS A 3 -9.77 31.65 53.20
C HIS A 3 -8.79 32.79 52.88
N PHE A 4 -7.54 32.55 53.29
CA PHE A 4 -6.34 33.36 53.09
C PHE A 4 -5.43 32.54 52.15
N GLY A 5 -4.84 33.20 51.15
CA GLY A 5 -3.52 32.84 50.60
C GLY A 5 -3.42 31.62 49.66
N TRP A 6 -3.25 31.90 48.36
CA TRP A 6 -2.31 31.16 47.49
C TRP A 6 -2.06 31.95 46.20
N VAL A 7 -1.28 33.03 46.33
CA VAL A 7 -0.55 33.65 45.22
C VAL A 7 0.88 33.68 45.71
N PHE A 8 1.76 32.88 45.11
CA PHE A 8 3.20 33.08 44.95
C PHE A 8 3.85 31.76 44.55
N GLY A 9 4.56 31.77 43.42
CA GLY A 9 5.55 30.75 43.11
C GLY A 9 5.37 30.08 41.75
N PHE A 10 5.56 30.81 40.65
CA PHE A 10 6.14 30.23 39.42
C PHE A 10 6.70 31.32 38.47
N THR A 11 7.26 32.40 39.03
CA THR A 11 7.94 33.49 38.30
C THR A 11 9.42 33.53 38.67
N GLY A 12 10.15 32.46 38.36
CA GLY A 12 11.55 32.34 38.79
C GLY A 12 12.40 31.27 38.11
N VAL A 13 12.10 30.88 36.86
CA VAL A 13 13.00 30.01 36.05
C VAL A 13 13.18 30.53 34.61
N LEU A 14 12.58 31.67 34.24
CA LEU A 14 12.58 32.17 32.85
C LEU A 14 13.63 33.26 32.54
N ALA A 15 14.75 33.32 33.27
CA ALA A 15 15.74 34.41 33.13
C ALA A 15 17.22 33.98 33.15
N ILE A 16 17.54 32.69 32.95
CA ILE A 16 18.94 32.20 32.81
C ILE A 16 19.01 31.19 31.67
N LEU A 17 18.70 31.61 30.45
CA LEU A 17 18.99 30.88 29.19
C LEU A 17 19.03 31.86 28.00
N LEU A 18 19.56 33.07 28.23
CA LEU A 18 19.77 34.12 27.22
C LEU A 18 21.22 34.64 27.25
N ALA A 19 22.19 33.74 27.41
CA ALA A 19 23.57 34.09 27.18
C ALA A 19 24.30 32.86 26.62
N LEU A 20 24.99 33.08 25.50
CA LEU A 20 25.93 32.17 24.82
C LEU A 20 25.29 31.22 23.80
N ASP A 21 24.91 31.76 22.65
CA ASP A 21 25.42 31.18 21.41
C ASP A 21 25.60 32.27 20.36
N VAL A 22 26.86 32.61 20.08
CA VAL A 22 27.26 33.48 18.97
C VAL A 22 27.22 32.60 17.74
N ALA A 23 26.05 32.55 17.08
CA ALA A 23 25.93 31.86 15.82
C ALA A 23 26.72 32.63 14.74
N ASP A 24 27.89 32.09 14.40
CA ASP A 24 28.58 32.36 13.15
C ASP A 24 27.56 32.20 12.01
N ALA A 25 27.22 33.31 11.36
CA ALA A 25 26.39 33.35 10.17
C ALA A 25 27.20 32.83 8.97
N VAL A 26 27.53 31.54 9.00
CA VAL A 26 27.98 30.82 7.81
C VAL A 26 26.76 30.69 6.91
N ALA A 27 26.77 31.43 5.81
CA ALA A 27 25.86 31.26 4.68
C ALA A 27 25.80 29.77 4.29
N GLN A 28 24.81 29.05 4.83
CA GLN A 28 24.47 27.69 4.43
C GLN A 28 23.95 27.76 3.00
N LYS A 29 24.87 27.67 2.05
CA LYS A 29 24.62 27.24 0.68
C LYS A 29 23.68 26.04 0.80
N LYS A 30 22.39 26.20 0.47
CA LYS A 30 21.36 25.16 0.53
C LYS A 30 21.92 23.91 -0.12
N LYS A 31 22.48 23.00 0.68
CA LYS A 31 22.84 21.66 0.25
C LYS A 31 21.51 21.05 -0.12
N ALA A 32 21.33 20.76 -1.42
CA ALA A 32 20.19 20.03 -1.91
C ALA A 32 19.96 18.86 -0.95
N GLU A 33 18.80 18.81 -0.30
CA GLU A 33 18.45 17.68 0.56
C GLU A 33 18.72 16.40 -0.24
N PRO A 34 19.44 15.42 0.34
CA PRO A 34 19.68 14.17 -0.35
C PRO A 34 18.32 13.63 -0.75
N LYS A 35 18.11 13.48 -2.07
CA LYS A 35 16.88 12.90 -2.63
C LYS A 35 16.58 11.64 -1.84
N LYS A 36 15.61 11.68 -0.93
CA LYS A 36 15.17 10.51 -0.17
C LYS A 36 14.94 9.41 -1.19
N ASN A 37 15.66 8.30 -1.04
CA ASN A 37 15.47 7.13 -1.88
C ASN A 37 14.00 6.74 -1.75
N LYS A 38 13.20 6.99 -2.79
CA LYS A 38 11.73 6.80 -2.81
C LYS A 38 11.29 5.33 -2.66
N ASN A 39 12.23 4.43 -2.41
CA ASN A 39 12.03 2.99 -2.38
C ASN A 39 12.20 2.39 -0.98
N VAL A 40 12.39 3.21 0.07
CA VAL A 40 12.35 2.70 1.44
C VAL A 40 10.89 2.49 1.80
N ALA A 41 10.48 1.23 1.95
CA ALA A 41 9.15 0.88 2.40
C ALA A 41 9.02 1.20 3.89
N ASP A 42 7.85 1.71 4.29
CA ASP A 42 7.59 1.99 5.70
C ASP A 42 7.24 0.68 6.43
N LEU A 43 7.71 0.54 7.67
CA LEU A 43 7.31 -0.58 8.53
C LEU A 43 5.81 -0.49 8.86
N ALA A 44 5.11 -1.61 8.81
CA ALA A 44 3.68 -1.66 9.08
C ALA A 44 3.36 -1.25 10.54
N THR A 45 2.39 -0.36 10.70
CA THR A 45 1.87 0.07 12.00
C THR A 45 0.80 -0.90 12.52
N PRO A 46 0.45 -0.88 13.82
CA PRO A 46 -0.65 -1.68 14.37
C PRO A 46 -2.00 -1.47 13.65
N ALA A 47 -2.25 -0.27 13.14
CA ALA A 47 -3.46 0.03 12.37
C ALA A 47 -3.45 -0.70 11.01
N ASP A 48 -2.28 -0.84 10.39
CA ASP A 48 -2.14 -1.55 9.11
C ASP A 48 -2.45 -3.04 9.26
N TYR A 49 -1.99 -3.67 10.35
CA TYR A 49 -2.33 -5.07 10.67
C TYR A 49 -3.86 -5.27 10.80
N LYS A 50 -4.58 -4.31 11.39
CA LYS A 50 -6.05 -4.37 11.48
C LYS A 50 -6.73 -4.31 10.12
N LEU A 51 -6.20 -3.54 9.17
CA LEU A 51 -6.74 -3.42 7.81
C LEU A 51 -6.61 -4.73 7.01
N ILE A 52 -5.59 -5.53 7.30
CA ILE A 52 -5.33 -6.81 6.61
C ILE A 52 -5.84 -8.03 7.37
N GLN A 53 -6.27 -7.89 8.63
CA GLN A 53 -6.70 -9.00 9.48
C GLN A 53 -7.82 -9.86 8.85
N ASN A 54 -8.72 -9.23 8.09
CA ASN A 54 -9.84 -9.91 7.42
C ASN A 54 -9.50 -10.39 6.00
N LYS A 55 -8.29 -10.13 5.50
CA LYS A 55 -7.85 -10.58 4.18
C LYS A 55 -7.33 -12.00 4.28
N LYS A 56 -7.92 -12.91 3.51
CA LYS A 56 -7.46 -14.31 3.41
C LYS A 56 -6.16 -14.44 2.62
N GLU A 57 -5.91 -13.50 1.71
CA GLU A 57 -4.75 -13.51 0.82
C GLU A 57 -4.07 -12.14 0.83
N LEU A 58 -2.74 -12.17 0.83
CA LEU A 58 -1.90 -10.98 0.70
C LEU A 58 -0.84 -11.25 -0.36
N VAL A 59 -0.66 -10.33 -1.31
CA VAL A 59 0.32 -10.47 -2.40
C VAL A 59 1.37 -9.39 -2.26
N GLY A 60 2.64 -9.76 -2.44
CA GLY A 60 3.76 -8.82 -2.35
C GLY A 60 5.09 -9.47 -2.70
N SER A 61 6.17 -8.75 -2.45
CA SER A 61 7.55 -9.23 -2.65
C SER A 61 8.19 -9.59 -1.31
N LEU A 62 8.83 -10.76 -1.22
CA LEU A 62 9.56 -11.17 -0.02
C LEU A 62 10.73 -10.22 0.25
N VAL A 63 10.89 -9.79 1.50
CA VAL A 63 12.02 -8.93 1.94
C VAL A 63 13.01 -9.77 2.73
N ALA A 64 12.52 -10.57 3.66
CA ALA A 64 13.33 -11.44 4.49
C ALA A 64 12.53 -12.70 4.87
N VAL A 65 13.25 -13.80 5.06
CA VAL A 65 12.70 -15.09 5.48
C VAL A 65 13.64 -15.64 6.54
N ASN A 66 13.19 -15.65 7.79
CA ASN A 66 13.98 -16.01 8.97
C ASN A 66 13.31 -17.16 9.72
N GLY A 67 13.49 -18.39 9.26
CA GLY A 67 12.93 -19.58 9.90
C GLY A 67 11.40 -19.56 9.94
N SER A 68 10.83 -19.12 11.06
CA SER A 68 9.38 -18.99 11.27
C SER A 68 8.83 -17.60 10.94
N THR A 69 9.64 -16.57 10.74
CA THR A 69 9.14 -15.23 10.39
C THR A 69 9.38 -14.90 8.92
N VAL A 70 8.37 -14.31 8.29
CA VAL A 70 8.43 -13.84 6.89
C VAL A 70 8.06 -12.37 6.85
N THR A 71 8.94 -11.57 6.26
CA THR A 71 8.70 -10.17 5.98
C THR A 71 8.33 -10.01 4.51
N ILE A 72 7.15 -9.44 4.24
CA ILE A 72 6.66 -9.19 2.88
C ILE A 72 6.44 -7.68 2.68
N LYS A 73 6.93 -7.16 1.57
CA LYS A 73 6.66 -5.82 1.08
C LYS A 73 5.43 -5.85 0.19
N VAL A 74 4.36 -5.25 0.66
CA VAL A 74 3.06 -5.17 -0.03
C VAL A 74 2.93 -3.82 -0.71
N ASP A 75 2.49 -3.84 -1.95
CA ASP A 75 2.17 -2.65 -2.74
C ASP A 75 0.72 -2.21 -2.46
N PHE A 76 0.57 -0.97 -2.02
CA PHE A 76 -0.70 -0.29 -1.86
C PHE A 76 -0.79 0.78 -2.95
N PRO A 77 -1.33 0.45 -4.13
CA PRO A 77 -1.61 1.46 -5.13
C PRO A 77 -2.69 2.39 -4.58
N HIS A 78 -2.39 3.68 -4.52
CA HIS A 78 -3.36 4.70 -4.20
C HIS A 78 -3.32 5.81 -5.26
N VAL A 79 -4.41 6.54 -5.34
CA VAL A 79 -4.59 7.58 -6.35
C VAL A 79 -4.22 8.91 -5.70
N GLU A 80 -3.22 9.61 -6.25
CA GLU A 80 -2.85 10.96 -5.84
C GLU A 80 -3.17 11.97 -6.95
N ASN A 81 -3.34 13.23 -6.58
CA ASN A 81 -3.48 14.31 -7.55
C ASN A 81 -2.19 14.42 -8.36
N ASN A 82 -2.30 14.39 -9.69
CA ASN A 82 -1.15 14.55 -10.55
C ASN A 82 -0.69 16.01 -10.53
N PRO A 83 0.49 16.35 -9.97
CA PRO A 83 0.94 17.74 -9.88
C PRO A 83 1.27 18.34 -11.27
N LYS A 84 1.44 17.49 -12.30
CA LYS A 84 1.65 17.91 -13.68
C LYS A 84 0.36 18.09 -14.46
N TYR A 85 -0.80 17.77 -13.86
CA TYR A 85 -2.09 17.96 -14.52
C TYR A 85 -2.30 19.44 -14.82
N LYS A 86 -2.52 19.74 -16.10
CA LYS A 86 -2.94 21.07 -16.55
C LYS A 86 -4.37 20.93 -17.01
N ALA A 87 -5.31 21.51 -16.27
CA ALA A 87 -6.69 21.57 -16.71
C ALA A 87 -6.71 22.12 -18.15
N PRO A 88 -7.35 21.42 -19.11
CA PRO A 88 -7.38 21.86 -20.49
C PRO A 88 -7.96 23.28 -20.54
N LYS A 89 -7.15 24.24 -20.99
CA LYS A 89 -7.56 25.65 -21.11
C LYS A 89 -8.58 25.74 -22.24
N VAL A 90 -9.86 25.87 -21.89
CA VAL A 90 -10.98 26.05 -22.82
C VAL A 90 -10.78 27.38 -23.56
N THR A 91 -10.03 27.33 -24.64
CA THR A 91 -9.80 28.47 -25.53
C THR A 91 -10.81 28.47 -26.69
N ASN A 92 -11.45 27.33 -26.97
CA ASN A 92 -12.52 27.25 -27.95
C ASN A 92 -13.58 26.18 -27.57
N PRO A 93 -14.75 26.57 -27.03
CA PRO A 93 -15.80 25.64 -26.60
C PRO A 93 -16.49 24.88 -27.75
N LYS A 94 -16.18 25.19 -29.02
CA LYS A 94 -16.79 24.54 -30.20
C LYS A 94 -15.92 23.47 -30.88
N ALA A 95 -14.72 23.18 -30.38
CA ALA A 95 -13.85 22.16 -30.98
C ALA A 95 -14.42 20.75 -30.73
N SER A 96 -15.02 20.14 -31.76
CA SER A 96 -15.48 18.75 -31.74
C SER A 96 -14.29 17.82 -31.46
N GLY A 97 -14.32 17.09 -30.34
CA GLY A 97 -13.21 16.27 -29.84
C GLY A 97 -12.54 16.80 -28.57
N TYR A 98 -13.03 17.92 -28.02
CA TYR A 98 -12.51 18.48 -26.77
C TYR A 98 -12.71 17.55 -25.57
N ASN A 99 -11.77 17.60 -24.63
CA ASN A 99 -11.48 16.68 -23.53
C ASN A 99 -12.61 16.55 -22.48
N ALA A 100 -13.81 16.14 -22.91
CA ALA A 100 -15.00 15.98 -22.08
C ALA A 100 -14.79 14.98 -20.94
N GLN A 101 -13.87 14.03 -21.12
CA GLN A 101 -13.56 12.99 -20.17
C GLN A 101 -12.80 13.51 -18.93
N ALA A 102 -11.74 14.29 -19.13
CA ALA A 102 -10.99 14.92 -18.03
C ALA A 102 -11.88 15.88 -17.20
N ASN A 103 -12.82 16.56 -17.85
CA ASN A 103 -13.76 17.45 -17.17
C ASN A 103 -14.80 16.66 -16.35
N GLN A 104 -15.22 15.48 -16.82
CA GLN A 104 -16.13 14.59 -16.08
C GLN A 104 -15.46 14.01 -14.82
N GLU A 105 -14.19 13.60 -14.90
CA GLU A 105 -13.43 13.11 -13.74
C GLU A 105 -13.30 14.17 -12.65
N TYR A 106 -12.97 15.40 -13.04
CA TYR A 106 -12.83 16.50 -12.09
C TYR A 106 -14.17 16.85 -11.42
N GLN A 107 -15.28 16.83 -12.16
CA GLN A 107 -16.61 17.04 -11.60
C GLN A 107 -16.95 15.97 -10.56
N LEU A 108 -16.70 14.70 -10.87
CA LEU A 108 -16.92 13.60 -9.92
C LEU A 108 -16.10 13.76 -8.65
N TRP A 109 -14.84 14.17 -8.77
CA TRP A 109 -14.00 14.40 -7.61
C TRP A 109 -14.52 15.54 -6.72
N ARG A 110 -15.00 16.65 -7.31
CA ARG A 110 -15.65 17.73 -6.55
C ARG A 110 -16.92 17.25 -5.85
N THR A 111 -17.80 16.54 -6.56
CA THR A 111 -19.03 15.98 -5.97
C THR A 111 -18.71 15.06 -4.79
N TYR A 112 -17.64 14.27 -4.88
CA TYR A 112 -17.22 13.40 -3.78
C TYR A 112 -16.74 14.18 -2.55
N GLN A 113 -15.97 15.26 -2.74
CA GLN A 113 -15.54 16.15 -1.65
C GLN A 113 -16.75 16.82 -0.98
N ASP A 114 -17.66 17.39 -1.77
CA ASP A 114 -18.87 18.05 -1.27
C ASP A 114 -19.73 17.08 -0.44
N MET A 115 -19.87 15.84 -0.90
CA MET A 115 -20.62 14.79 -0.21
C MET A 115 -20.00 14.40 1.14
N LYS A 116 -18.67 14.38 1.27
CA LYS A 116 -18.01 14.18 2.58
C LYS A 116 -18.32 15.31 3.55
N VAL A 117 -18.30 16.55 3.09
CA VAL A 117 -18.65 17.72 3.91
C VAL A 117 -20.11 17.62 4.36
N GLN A 118 -21.03 17.26 3.46
CA GLN A 118 -22.44 17.06 3.79
C GLN A 118 -22.66 15.95 4.83
N GLN A 119 -21.92 14.84 4.72
CA GLN A 119 -21.98 13.75 5.71
C GLN A 119 -21.61 14.26 7.10
N GLN A 120 -20.52 15.02 7.19
CA GLN A 120 -20.04 15.57 8.46
C GLN A 120 -21.03 16.58 9.05
N LEU A 121 -21.61 17.45 8.22
CA LEU A 121 -22.64 18.40 8.63
C LEU A 121 -23.90 17.67 9.14
N ALA A 122 -24.33 16.60 8.46
CA ALA A 122 -25.47 15.79 8.88
C ALA A 122 -25.22 15.15 10.26
N MET A 123 -24.02 14.61 10.49
CA MET A 123 -23.65 14.02 11.79
C MET A 123 -23.59 15.06 12.91
N ASN A 124 -23.15 16.28 12.59
CA ASN A 124 -23.04 17.38 13.55
C ASN A 124 -24.35 18.13 13.79
N ALA A 125 -25.40 17.89 13.01
CA ALA A 125 -26.70 18.52 13.20
C ALA A 125 -27.26 18.20 14.59
N LYS A 126 -27.56 19.23 15.38
CA LYS A 126 -28.07 19.11 16.76
C LYS A 126 -29.50 18.58 16.81
N ASN A 127 -30.30 18.87 15.79
CA ASN A 127 -31.69 18.45 15.70
C ASN A 127 -31.79 17.03 15.07
N PRO A 128 -32.36 16.03 15.77
CA PRO A 128 -32.50 14.67 15.26
C PRO A 128 -33.30 14.58 13.96
N GLN A 129 -34.35 15.40 13.80
CA GLN A 129 -35.20 15.36 12.62
C GLN A 129 -34.48 15.97 11.40
N GLU A 130 -33.71 17.03 11.62
CA GLU A 130 -32.88 17.63 10.58
C GLU A 130 -31.73 16.70 10.17
N ARG A 131 -31.10 16.03 11.14
CA ARG A 131 -30.10 14.99 10.89
C ARG A 131 -30.66 13.88 10.00
N GLN A 132 -31.86 13.37 10.29
CA GLN A 132 -32.48 12.33 9.46
C GLN A 132 -32.74 12.81 8.03
N ARG A 133 -33.23 14.03 7.84
CA ARG A 133 -33.45 14.63 6.50
C ARG A 133 -32.14 14.85 5.75
N ALA A 134 -31.10 15.34 6.44
CA ALA A 134 -29.78 15.54 5.85
C ALA A 134 -29.13 14.21 5.44
N LEU A 135 -29.26 13.17 6.27
CA LEU A 135 -28.83 11.81 5.94
C LEU A 135 -29.59 11.25 4.73
N GLN A 136 -30.90 11.48 4.63
CA GLN A 136 -31.68 11.00 3.48
C GLN A 136 -31.24 11.66 2.17
N ARG A 137 -30.94 12.96 2.18
CA ARG A 137 -30.36 13.68 1.02
C ARG A 137 -28.99 13.10 0.65
N TYR A 138 -28.13 12.92 1.65
CA TYR A 138 -26.82 12.29 1.47
C TYR A 138 -26.93 10.91 0.82
N TYR A 139 -27.88 10.06 1.24
CA TYR A 139 -28.09 8.74 0.61
C TYR A 139 -28.53 8.84 -0.84
N GLN A 140 -29.40 9.80 -1.19
CA GLN A 140 -29.82 10.03 -2.57
C GLN A 140 -28.67 10.53 -3.45
N ASP A 141 -27.88 11.47 -2.94
CA ASP A 141 -26.72 12.02 -3.65
C ASP A 141 -25.62 10.95 -3.81
N MET A 142 -25.39 10.13 -2.79
CA MET A 142 -24.48 8.98 -2.86
C MET A 142 -24.91 7.95 -3.91
N ALA A 143 -26.21 7.64 -3.98
CA ALA A 143 -26.73 6.71 -4.98
C ALA A 143 -26.54 7.27 -6.41
N ARG A 144 -26.79 8.57 -6.62
CA ARG A 144 -26.54 9.23 -7.91
C ARG A 144 -25.05 9.23 -8.28
N PHE A 145 -24.19 9.55 -7.32
CA PHE A 145 -22.74 9.51 -7.50
C PHE A 145 -22.26 8.11 -7.89
N GLN A 146 -22.75 7.07 -7.22
CA GLN A 146 -22.41 5.69 -7.52
C GLN A 146 -22.86 5.29 -8.93
N GLN A 147 -24.07 5.69 -9.36
CA GLN A 147 -24.54 5.47 -10.73
C GLN A 147 -23.66 6.19 -11.76
N GLN A 148 -23.29 7.45 -11.51
CA GLN A 148 -22.43 8.23 -12.40
C GLN A 148 -21.03 7.60 -12.51
N GLN A 149 -20.47 7.14 -11.40
CA GLN A 149 -19.19 6.43 -11.38
C GLN A 149 -19.25 5.13 -12.20
N GLN A 150 -20.32 4.33 -12.07
CA GLN A 150 -20.47 3.11 -12.86
C GLN A 150 -20.58 3.40 -14.37
N GLN A 151 -21.30 4.45 -14.76
CA GLN A 151 -21.39 4.85 -16.16
C GLN A 151 -20.02 5.27 -16.70
N GLN A 152 -19.25 6.00 -15.90
CA GLN A 152 -17.90 6.41 -16.29
C GLN A 152 -16.95 5.20 -16.38
N TYR A 153 -17.01 4.28 -15.42
CA TYR A 153 -16.22 3.05 -15.45
C TYR A 153 -16.50 2.21 -16.70
N LYS A 154 -17.78 2.08 -17.10
CA LYS A 154 -18.16 1.41 -18.36
C LYS A 154 -17.59 2.12 -19.59
N LYS A 155 -17.58 3.46 -19.60
CA LYS A 155 -16.99 4.24 -20.70
C LYS A 155 -15.47 4.06 -20.78
N MET A 156 -14.77 4.07 -19.64
CA MET A 156 -13.33 3.77 -19.62
C MET A 156 -13.05 2.34 -20.11
N MET A 157 -13.77 1.34 -19.61
CA MET A 157 -13.55 -0.06 -20.00
C MET A 157 -13.73 -0.29 -21.51
N THR A 158 -14.70 0.39 -22.12
CA THR A 158 -14.92 0.31 -23.57
C THR A 158 -13.85 1.04 -24.39
N GLN A 159 -13.20 2.06 -23.84
CA GLN A 159 -12.06 2.74 -24.47
C GLN A 159 -10.75 1.97 -24.31
N VAL A 160 -10.47 1.36 -23.14
CA VAL A 160 -9.24 0.59 -22.89
C VAL A 160 -9.11 -0.57 -23.90
N ASN A 161 -10.22 -1.19 -24.30
CA ASN A 161 -10.21 -2.23 -25.33
C ASN A 161 -9.89 -1.73 -26.75
N LYS A 162 -9.96 -0.41 -27.00
CA LYS A 162 -9.72 0.18 -28.33
C LYS A 162 -8.32 0.78 -28.49
N THR A 163 -7.63 1.15 -27.40
CA THR A 163 -6.38 1.94 -27.47
C THR A 163 -5.09 1.13 -27.23
N ASN A 164 -5.17 -0.19 -27.14
CA ASN A 164 -4.10 -1.06 -26.66
C ASN A 164 -2.94 -1.34 -27.64
N LYS A 165 -2.58 -0.41 -28.55
CA LYS A 165 -1.45 -0.63 -29.48
C LYS A 165 -0.39 0.46 -29.62
N THR A 166 -0.56 1.70 -29.13
CA THR A 166 0.44 2.75 -29.43
C THR A 166 0.59 3.92 -28.44
N ALA A 167 -0.01 3.89 -27.25
CA ALA A 167 0.04 5.04 -26.34
C ALA A 167 1.09 4.88 -25.21
N THR A 168 2.37 4.89 -25.55
CA THR A 168 3.43 5.26 -24.59
C THR A 168 3.38 6.76 -24.34
N GLY A 169 2.59 7.19 -23.35
CA GLY A 169 2.62 8.55 -22.80
C GLY A 169 1.53 9.50 -23.32
N GLY A 170 0.56 9.82 -22.46
CA GLY A 170 -0.43 10.88 -22.70
C GLY A 170 -1.00 11.45 -21.39
N ALA A 171 -0.16 11.80 -20.42
CA ALA A 171 0.35 13.16 -20.20
C ALA A 171 -0.65 14.22 -19.67
N ASN A 172 -1.92 13.90 -19.39
CA ASN A 172 -2.79 14.84 -18.67
C ASN A 172 -3.95 14.22 -17.88
N ASP A 173 -3.73 13.09 -17.21
CA ASP A 173 -4.73 12.60 -16.25
C ASP A 173 -4.70 13.44 -14.97
N PRO A 174 -5.86 13.79 -14.38
CA PRO A 174 -5.94 14.57 -13.14
C PRO A 174 -5.37 13.81 -11.94
N PHE A 175 -5.30 12.49 -12.04
CA PHE A 175 -4.75 11.63 -11.02
C PHE A 175 -3.63 10.75 -11.56
N VAL A 176 -2.72 10.38 -10.68
CA VAL A 176 -1.67 9.39 -10.93
C VAL A 176 -1.78 8.30 -9.88
N VAL A 177 -1.67 7.04 -10.31
CA VAL A 177 -1.54 5.92 -9.39
C VAL A 177 -0.12 5.95 -8.84
N VAL A 178 0.00 6.19 -7.53
CA VAL A 178 1.26 6.14 -6.79
C VAL A 178 1.27 4.83 -6.02
N HIS A 179 2.44 4.20 -5.98
CA HIS A 179 2.65 2.96 -5.26
C HIS A 179 3.29 3.28 -3.91
N ALA A 180 2.57 3.02 -2.82
CA ALA A 180 3.12 3.04 -1.47
C ALA A 180 3.45 1.60 -1.05
N TYR A 181 4.65 1.39 -0.52
CA TYR A 181 5.08 0.07 -0.07
C TYR A 181 5.10 0.02 1.45
N LYS A 182 4.53 -1.05 2.02
CA LYS A 182 4.64 -1.34 3.45
C LYS A 182 5.19 -2.74 3.69
N GLU A 183 6.05 -2.85 4.68
CA GLU A 183 6.63 -4.13 5.11
C GLU A 183 5.86 -4.69 6.29
N PHE A 184 5.31 -5.88 6.11
CA PHE A 184 4.61 -6.64 7.14
C PHE A 184 5.44 -7.84 7.54
N GLU A 185 5.48 -8.09 8.85
CA GLU A 185 6.13 -9.27 9.43
C GLU A 185 5.06 -10.21 9.97
N PHE A 186 5.11 -11.45 9.48
CA PHE A 186 4.19 -12.50 9.88
C PHE A 186 4.94 -13.71 10.42
N GLU A 187 4.31 -14.40 11.35
CA GLU A 187 4.75 -15.72 11.80
C GLU A 187 4.10 -16.80 10.94
N MET A 188 4.91 -17.77 10.52
CA MET A 188 4.46 -18.97 9.85
C MET A 188 4.01 -20.01 10.87
N GLU A 189 2.89 -20.65 10.59
CA GLU A 189 2.49 -21.83 11.36
C GLU A 189 3.53 -22.95 11.17
N MET A 190 3.77 -23.78 12.19
CA MET A 190 4.74 -24.88 12.10
C MET A 190 4.45 -25.87 10.97
N LYS A 191 3.19 -25.95 10.52
CA LYS A 191 2.73 -26.81 9.43
C LYS A 191 2.49 -26.04 8.12
N ALA A 192 2.95 -24.78 8.04
CA ALA A 192 2.74 -23.96 6.87
C ALA A 192 3.47 -24.56 5.67
N ALA A 193 2.75 -24.80 4.59
CA ALA A 193 3.34 -25.32 3.37
C ALA A 193 4.00 -24.17 2.58
N VAL A 194 5.13 -24.46 1.94
CA VAL A 194 5.76 -23.57 0.96
C VAL A 194 5.56 -24.21 -0.41
N LYS A 195 4.97 -23.45 -1.34
CA LYS A 195 4.69 -23.91 -2.69
C LYS A 195 5.08 -22.86 -3.71
N LYS A 196 5.27 -23.26 -4.96
CA LYS A 196 5.55 -22.36 -6.08
C LYS A 196 4.61 -22.63 -7.26
N MET A 197 4.33 -21.59 -8.03
CA MET A 197 3.49 -21.67 -9.24
C MET A 197 4.31 -22.00 -10.50
N TYR A 198 5.62 -21.81 -10.45
CA TYR A 198 6.53 -22.04 -11.57
C TYR A 198 7.41 -23.26 -11.31
N LEU A 199 7.79 -23.94 -12.39
CA LEU A 199 8.80 -25.00 -12.34
C LEU A 199 10.18 -24.38 -12.56
N PRO A 200 11.24 -24.91 -11.91
CA PRO A 200 12.60 -24.51 -12.22
C PRO A 200 12.89 -24.62 -13.71
N PHE A 201 13.65 -23.67 -14.25
CA PHE A 201 14.12 -23.77 -15.62
C PHE A 201 15.41 -24.60 -15.64
N GLU A 202 15.28 -25.87 -16.00
CA GLU A 202 16.41 -26.79 -16.16
C GLU A 202 16.71 -26.98 -17.65
N PHE A 203 17.98 -27.23 -17.98
CA PHE A 203 18.37 -27.72 -19.30
C PHE A 203 18.53 -29.24 -19.25
N ASP A 204 18.17 -29.93 -20.33
CA ASP A 204 18.48 -31.35 -20.50
C ASP A 204 19.96 -31.55 -20.88
N ASP A 205 20.38 -32.82 -20.99
CA ASP A 205 21.76 -33.19 -21.36
C ASP A 205 22.19 -32.65 -22.74
N THR A 206 21.22 -32.22 -23.57
CA THR A 206 21.47 -31.64 -24.89
C THR A 206 21.51 -30.11 -24.88
N GLY A 207 21.32 -29.48 -23.73
CA GLY A 207 21.28 -28.02 -23.58
C GLY A 207 19.95 -27.39 -24.01
N ASN A 208 18.89 -28.18 -24.20
CA ASN A 208 17.55 -27.66 -24.49
C ASN A 208 16.76 -27.47 -23.19
N PRO A 209 15.80 -26.52 -23.13
CA PRO A 209 14.92 -26.36 -21.98
C PRO A 209 14.15 -27.65 -21.69
N LYS A 210 14.33 -28.20 -20.49
CA LYS A 210 13.70 -29.44 -20.04
C LYS A 210 12.18 -29.29 -20.08
N LYS A 211 11.54 -30.13 -20.88
CA LYS A 211 10.08 -30.22 -20.92
C LYS A 211 9.61 -31.25 -19.90
N TYR A 212 9.09 -30.78 -18.78
CA TYR A 212 8.48 -31.66 -17.78
C TYR A 212 7.28 -32.40 -18.37
N THR A 213 7.31 -33.72 -18.26
CA THR A 213 6.20 -34.61 -18.59
C THR A 213 5.06 -34.47 -17.58
N ASP A 214 3.84 -34.89 -17.95
CA ASP A 214 2.69 -34.75 -17.04
C ASP A 214 2.81 -35.62 -15.78
N LYS A 215 3.56 -36.74 -15.87
CA LYS A 215 3.89 -37.58 -14.72
C LYS A 215 4.81 -36.84 -13.74
N GLU A 216 5.90 -36.26 -14.24
CA GLU A 216 6.81 -35.45 -13.41
C GLU A 216 6.10 -34.24 -12.80
N LYS A 217 5.24 -33.56 -13.56
CA LYS A 217 4.42 -32.45 -13.04
C LYS A 217 3.46 -32.91 -11.94
N ALA A 218 2.90 -34.11 -12.05
CA ALA A 218 2.03 -34.68 -11.01
C ALA A 218 2.83 -35.04 -9.75
N ASP A 219 4.01 -35.64 -9.92
CA ASP A 219 4.91 -35.99 -8.81
C ASP A 219 5.37 -34.74 -8.05
N LEU A 220 5.74 -33.66 -8.77
CA LEU A 220 6.17 -32.39 -8.18
C LEU A 220 5.03 -31.63 -7.47
N ARG A 221 3.79 -31.88 -7.86
CA ARG A 221 2.60 -31.28 -7.25
C ARG A 221 2.21 -31.98 -5.95
N GLY A 222 2.55 -33.26 -5.81
CA GLY A 222 2.15 -34.13 -4.71
C GLY A 222 0.63 -34.31 -4.66
N ASP A 223 0.08 -34.43 -3.45
CA ASP A 223 -1.36 -34.68 -3.23
C ASP A 223 -2.28 -33.49 -3.58
N ASP A 224 -1.71 -32.31 -3.83
CA ASP A 224 -2.48 -31.08 -4.00
C ASP A 224 -3.08 -30.95 -5.40
N LYS A 225 -4.38 -31.23 -5.56
CA LYS A 225 -5.10 -31.11 -6.83
C LYS A 225 -5.69 -29.71 -7.11
N SER A 226 -5.20 -28.64 -6.46
CA SER A 226 -5.69 -27.26 -6.64
C SER A 226 -5.36 -26.64 -8.02
N ASN A 227 -6.29 -25.89 -8.60
CA ASN A 227 -6.09 -25.13 -9.85
C ASN A 227 -5.96 -23.63 -9.51
N PRO A 228 -4.86 -22.91 -9.84
CA PRO A 228 -3.69 -23.35 -10.62
C PRO A 228 -2.79 -24.34 -9.88
N PRO A 229 -2.02 -25.19 -10.60
CA PRO A 229 -1.08 -26.14 -10.00
C PRO A 229 -0.10 -25.44 -9.06
N ARG A 230 0.21 -26.11 -7.94
CA ARG A 230 1.14 -25.63 -6.92
C ARG A 230 2.16 -26.73 -6.67
N TYR A 231 3.41 -26.47 -7.00
CA TYR A 231 4.49 -27.42 -6.80
C TYR A 231 5.07 -27.24 -5.40
N MET A 232 5.44 -28.34 -4.74
CA MET A 232 6.08 -28.25 -3.43
C MET A 232 7.43 -27.54 -3.58
N ALA A 233 7.72 -26.61 -2.67
CA ALA A 233 8.97 -25.85 -2.65
C ALA A 233 9.60 -25.96 -1.26
N LYS A 234 10.92 -25.86 -1.20
CA LYS A 234 11.64 -25.75 0.07
C LYS A 234 11.64 -24.28 0.53
N MET A 235 11.75 -24.07 1.83
CA MET A 235 11.86 -22.72 2.40
C MET A 235 13.08 -21.96 1.85
N ASP A 236 14.16 -22.66 1.52
CA ASP A 236 15.38 -22.08 0.94
C ASP A 236 15.16 -21.44 -0.44
N GLU A 237 14.09 -21.81 -1.15
CA GLU A 237 13.73 -21.20 -2.44
C GLU A 237 13.00 -19.87 -2.27
N ALA A 238 12.48 -19.57 -1.07
CA ALA A 238 11.81 -18.32 -0.74
C ALA A 238 12.85 -17.21 -0.49
N THR A 239 13.54 -16.79 -1.55
CA THR A 239 14.58 -15.77 -1.48
C THR A 239 14.01 -14.35 -1.50
N PRO A 240 14.67 -13.36 -0.87
CA PRO A 240 14.31 -11.95 -0.98
C PRO A 240 14.16 -11.48 -2.43
N GLY A 241 13.12 -10.71 -2.71
CA GLY A 241 12.76 -10.22 -4.05
C GLY A 241 11.78 -11.11 -4.82
N THR A 242 11.55 -12.35 -4.38
CA THR A 242 10.56 -13.25 -4.97
C THR A 242 9.15 -12.76 -4.70
N GLU A 243 8.28 -12.79 -5.72
CA GLU A 243 6.87 -12.42 -5.56
C GLU A 243 6.13 -13.59 -4.92
N ALA A 244 5.40 -13.32 -3.85
CA ALA A 244 4.71 -14.32 -3.08
C ALA A 244 3.29 -13.89 -2.74
N LYS A 245 2.40 -14.89 -2.68
CA LYS A 245 1.06 -14.80 -2.15
C LYS A 245 1.00 -15.56 -0.82
N LEU A 246 0.72 -14.82 0.25
CA LEU A 246 0.51 -15.37 1.59
C LEU A 246 -0.97 -15.68 1.78
N PHE A 247 -1.26 -16.88 2.26
CA PHE A 247 -2.59 -17.24 2.75
C PHE A 247 -2.58 -17.14 4.28
N LEU A 248 -3.39 -16.21 4.79
CA LEU A 248 -3.39 -15.83 6.20
C LEU A 248 -4.52 -16.54 6.95
N THR A 249 -4.19 -17.10 8.11
CA THR A 249 -5.15 -17.56 9.11
C THR A 249 -5.41 -16.41 10.08
N PRO A 250 -6.68 -15.96 10.25
CA PRO A 250 -7.01 -14.97 11.26
C PRO A 250 -6.58 -15.46 12.66
N PRO A 251 -6.14 -14.57 13.56
CA PRO A 251 -5.79 -14.97 14.91
C PRO A 251 -6.99 -15.63 15.58
N LYS A 252 -6.75 -16.75 16.26
CA LYS A 252 -7.77 -17.36 17.12
C LYS A 252 -8.04 -16.36 18.23
N LYS A 253 -9.31 -15.97 18.41
CA LYS A 253 -9.73 -15.10 19.54
C LYS A 253 -9.29 -15.79 20.82
N VAL A 254 -8.21 -15.32 21.44
CA VAL A 254 -7.83 -15.80 22.76
C VAL A 254 -8.83 -15.17 23.73
N GLU A 255 -9.53 -16.00 24.49
CA GLU A 255 -10.44 -15.52 25.53
C GLU A 255 -9.64 -14.63 26.49
N LYS A 256 -10.04 -13.35 26.58
CA LYS A 256 -9.40 -12.24 27.31
C LYS A 256 -8.23 -12.66 28.21
N PRO A 257 -6.98 -12.49 27.78
CA PRO A 257 -5.85 -12.62 28.69
C PRO A 257 -5.92 -11.53 29.76
N LYS A 258 -5.57 -11.89 31.00
CA LYS A 258 -5.43 -10.94 32.12
C LYS A 258 -4.40 -9.87 31.72
N GLU A 259 -4.73 -8.62 32.02
CA GLU A 259 -3.90 -7.44 31.79
C GLU A 259 -2.51 -7.66 32.42
N GLU A 260 -1.52 -7.96 31.59
CA GLU A 260 -0.10 -7.90 31.96
C GLU A 260 0.52 -6.78 31.11
N ASP A 261 1.02 -5.76 31.82
CA ASP A 261 1.53 -4.48 31.31
C ASP A 261 2.85 -4.64 30.53
N GLY A 262 2.81 -5.31 29.39
CA GLY A 262 3.91 -5.42 28.43
C GLY A 262 3.45 -5.00 27.04
N VAL A 263 4.24 -4.15 26.37
CA VAL A 263 4.03 -3.60 25.01
C VAL A 263 3.21 -4.55 24.14
N GLY A 264 1.94 -4.19 23.95
CA GLY A 264 0.86 -5.12 23.60
C GLY A 264 1.21 -6.12 22.50
N ASN A 265 1.01 -7.40 22.82
CA ASN A 265 0.87 -8.48 21.85
C ASN A 265 -0.34 -8.17 20.96
N ILE A 266 -0.11 -7.42 19.89
CA ILE A 266 -1.10 -7.22 18.82
C ILE A 266 -1.28 -8.60 18.18
N GLU A 267 -2.47 -9.17 18.29
CA GLU A 267 -2.81 -10.43 17.62
C GLU A 267 -2.58 -10.29 16.12
N ARG A 268 -1.52 -10.92 15.60
CA ARG A 268 -1.20 -10.94 14.17
C ARG A 268 -1.79 -12.19 13.52
N ALA A 269 -2.16 -12.09 12.26
CA ALA A 269 -2.51 -13.26 11.47
C ALA A 269 -1.25 -14.12 11.23
N THR A 270 -1.42 -15.44 11.20
CA THR A 270 -0.34 -16.39 10.90
C THR A 270 -0.41 -16.85 9.45
N ILE A 271 0.73 -17.23 8.86
CA ILE A 271 0.76 -17.77 7.50
C ILE A 271 0.51 -19.28 7.53
N ASN A 272 -0.48 -19.73 6.77
CA ASN A 272 -0.76 -21.16 6.55
C ASN A 272 -0.11 -21.68 5.25
N LEU A 273 -0.09 -20.85 4.20
CA LEU A 273 0.54 -21.22 2.94
C LEU A 273 1.30 -20.02 2.37
N LEU A 274 2.58 -20.25 2.06
CA LEU A 274 3.44 -19.35 1.31
C LEU A 274 3.50 -19.84 -0.15
N LEU A 275 2.89 -19.10 -1.08
CA LEU A 275 2.87 -19.45 -2.50
C LEU A 275 3.75 -18.48 -3.31
N LEU A 276 4.88 -18.97 -3.82
CA LEU A 276 5.78 -18.21 -4.70
C LEU A 276 5.16 -18.11 -6.10
N THR A 277 4.82 -16.91 -6.53
CA THR A 277 4.11 -16.67 -7.81
C THR A 277 5.07 -16.36 -8.94
N LYS A 278 6.20 -15.72 -8.64
CA LYS A 278 7.22 -15.36 -9.63
C LYS A 278 8.59 -15.41 -8.99
N GLU A 279 9.53 -16.02 -9.69
CA GLU A 279 10.92 -16.05 -9.27
C GLU A 279 11.44 -14.61 -9.13
N GLY A 280 12.10 -14.33 -8.01
CA GLY A 280 12.75 -13.05 -7.82
C GLY A 280 13.71 -12.85 -8.97
N THR A 281 13.51 -11.81 -9.77
CA THR A 281 14.63 -11.31 -10.56
C THR A 281 15.64 -10.92 -9.51
N MET A 282 16.75 -11.66 -9.40
CA MET A 282 17.87 -11.23 -8.56
C MET A 282 18.14 -9.80 -8.98
N SER A 283 17.65 -8.82 -8.20
CA SER A 283 17.89 -7.42 -8.50
C SER A 283 19.39 -7.38 -8.38
N ALA A 284 20.08 -7.23 -9.52
CA ALA A 284 21.52 -7.25 -9.59
C ALA A 284 21.99 -6.34 -8.47
N GLY A 285 22.40 -6.95 -7.35
CA GLY A 285 22.54 -6.23 -6.09
C GLY A 285 23.45 -5.08 -6.40
N GLU A 286 23.01 -3.86 -6.07
CA GLU A 286 23.72 -2.63 -6.36
C GLU A 286 25.20 -2.89 -6.05
N ALA A 287 26.00 -3.14 -7.10
CA ALA A 287 27.30 -3.78 -6.91
C ALA A 287 28.05 -2.90 -5.92
N PRO A 288 28.60 -3.46 -4.82
CA PRO A 288 29.13 -2.66 -3.73
C PRO A 288 30.07 -1.64 -4.34
N LYS A 289 29.68 -0.36 -4.27
CA LYS A 289 30.42 0.73 -4.92
C LYS A 289 31.86 0.63 -4.42
N ARG A 290 32.76 0.13 -5.26
CA ARG A 290 34.18 0.04 -4.96
C ARG A 290 34.59 1.43 -4.50
N LYS A 291 34.93 1.57 -3.21
CA LYS A 291 35.54 2.78 -2.70
C LYS A 291 36.74 3.05 -3.60
N LYS A 292 36.70 4.15 -4.36
CA LYS A 292 37.89 4.65 -5.04
C LYS A 292 38.83 5.07 -3.93
N ASP A 293 39.84 4.26 -3.66
CA ASP A 293 40.97 4.68 -2.86
C ASP A 293 41.58 5.90 -3.56
N LYS A 294 41.52 7.05 -2.89
CA LYS A 294 42.27 8.23 -3.29
C LYS A 294 43.74 7.94 -2.99
N LYS A 295 44.54 7.78 -4.03
CA LYS A 295 45.98 8.05 -3.97
C LYS A 295 46.22 9.55 -3.93
#